data_AF-A0A1M4NAH6-F1
#
_entry.id   AF-A0A1M4NAH6-F1
#
_cell.length_a   1.000
_cell.length_b   1.000
_cell.length_c   1.000
_cell.angle_alpha   90.00
_cell.angle_beta   90.00
_cell.angle_gamma   90.00
#
_symmetry.space_group_name_H-M   'P 1'
#
loop_
_entity.id
_entity.type
_entity.pdbx_description
1 polymer ?
#
loop_
_entity_poly.entity_id
_entity_poly.type
_entity_poly.pdbx_seq_one_letter_code
_entity_poly.pdbx_strand_id
1 'polypeptide(L)' 'MMNHKSHVDIDKLNKIPKGRSFEYKDVVCNDFPDEEHAEDGKIFKTEVENNVFSNVIVQNDNANTTVKYKKV' A
#
# COMPACT_ATOMS: atom_id res chain seq x y z
N MET A 1 19.04 -11.86 -5.67
CA MET A 1 17.64 -11.41 -5.78
C MET A 1 17.38 -10.53 -4.56
N MET A 2 17.42 -9.21 -4.72
CA MET A 2 17.00 -8.31 -3.65
C MET A 2 15.47 -8.27 -3.69
N ASN A 3 14.83 -8.84 -2.67
CA ASN A 3 13.39 -8.70 -2.46
C ASN A 3 13.10 -7.22 -2.19
N HIS A 4 12.87 -6.42 -3.24
CA HIS A 4 12.24 -5.12 -3.09
C HIS A 4 10.81 -5.37 -2.60
N LYS A 5 10.52 -4.88 -1.39
CA LYS A 5 9.20 -4.93 -0.77
C LYS A 5 8.62 -3.53 -0.81
N SER A 6 7.31 -3.39 -0.72
CA SER A 6 6.63 -2.09 -0.72
C SER A 6 6.91 -1.16 0.48
N HIS A 7 7.86 -1.48 1.35
CA HIS A 7 8.20 -0.69 2.54
C HIS A 7 6.99 -0.28 3.40
N VAL A 8 5.94 -1.10 3.44
CA VAL A 8 4.77 -0.85 4.27
C VAL A 8 5.09 -1.08 5.75
N ASP A 9 4.77 -0.06 6.53
CA ASP A 9 4.70 -0.11 7.98
C ASP A 9 3.41 -0.83 8.41
N ILE A 10 3.60 -2.06 8.90
CA ILE A 10 2.51 -2.92 9.35
C ILE A 10 1.77 -2.32 10.55
N ASP A 11 2.44 -1.55 11.41
CA ASP A 11 1.78 -0.89 12.54
C ASP A 11 0.84 0.22 12.07
N LYS A 12 1.24 0.99 11.04
CA LYS A 12 0.34 1.96 10.41
C LYS A 12 -0.85 1.27 9.76
N LEU A 13 -0.62 0.20 8.99
CA LEU A 13 -1.69 -0.57 8.38
C LEU A 13 -2.65 -1.16 9.42
N ASN A 14 -2.12 -1.65 10.55
CA ASN A 14 -2.92 -2.22 11.63
C ASN A 14 -3.79 -1.17 12.34
N LYS A 15 -3.33 0.07 12.45
CA LYS A 15 -4.11 1.19 13.01
C LYS A 15 -5.30 1.60 12.13
N ILE A 16 -5.31 1.23 10.85
CA ILE A 16 -6.44 1.52 9.97
C ILE A 16 -7.65 0.67 10.42
N PRO A 17 -8.81 1.28 10.70
CA PRO A 17 -10.03 0.55 11.01
C PRO A 17 -10.53 -0.27 9.82
N LYS A 18 -11.13 -1.43 10.11
CA LYS A 18 -11.83 -2.25 9.12
C LYS A 18 -12.91 -1.42 8.42
N GLY A 19 -12.99 -1.55 7.09
CA GLY A 19 -13.94 -0.82 6.25
C GLY A 19 -13.47 0.57 5.83
N ARG A 20 -12.34 1.07 6.35
CA ARG A 20 -11.82 2.40 6.00
C ARG A 20 -10.94 2.35 4.75
N SER A 21 -11.10 3.37 3.91
CA SER A 21 -10.24 3.62 2.75
C SER A 21 -8.95 4.32 3.16
N PHE A 22 -7.86 4.00 2.48
CA PHE A 22 -6.53 4.59 2.70
C PHE A 22 -5.70 4.61 1.42
N GLU A 23 -4.61 5.35 1.42
CA GLU A 23 -3.63 5.43 0.34
C GLU A 23 -2.29 4.83 0.79
N TYR A 24 -1.44 4.47 -0.16
CA TYR A 24 -0.11 3.90 0.13
C TYR A 24 0.73 4.80 1.05
N LYS A 25 0.68 6.12 0.84
CA LYS A 25 1.36 7.13 1.67
C LYS A 25 0.95 7.10 3.16
N ASP A 26 -0.23 6.57 3.47
CA ASP A 26 -0.71 6.47 4.86
C ASP A 26 -0.05 5.32 5.62
N VAL A 27 0.52 4.35 4.89
CA VAL A 27 1.05 3.10 5.45
C VAL A 27 2.52 2.85 5.11
N VAL A 28 3.16 3.64 4.24
CA VAL A 28 4.60 3.55 3.96
C VAL A 28 5.45 3.99 5.16
N CYS A 29 6.63 3.40 5.34
CA CYS A 29 7.63 3.87 6.32
C CYS A 29 8.08 5.31 6.04
N ASN A 30 8.21 6.14 7.08
CA ASN A 30 8.66 7.53 6.94
C ASN A 30 10.17 7.66 6.75
N ASP A 31 10.94 6.62 7.06
CA ASP A 31 12.40 6.63 7.03
C ASP A 31 12.98 6.28 5.64
N PHE A 32 12.13 6.13 4.61
CA PHE A 32 12.54 5.75 3.26
C PHE A 32 12.61 6.95 2.30
N PRO A 33 13.66 7.03 1.45
CA PRO A 33 13.84 8.15 0.52
C PRO A 33 12.66 8.27 -0.46
N ASP A 34 12.18 9.51 -0.67
CA ASP A 34 11.04 9.83 -1.53
C ASP A 34 11.23 9.42 -3.00
N GLU A 35 12.48 9.22 -3.45
CA GLU A 35 12.83 8.85 -4.83
C GLU A 35 12.28 7.47 -5.25
N GLU A 36 11.99 6.57 -4.30
CA GLU A 36 11.51 5.20 -4.59
C GLU A 36 9.99 5.03 -4.35
N HIS A 37 9.28 6.03 -3.81
CA HIS A 37 7.87 5.88 -3.39
C HIS A 37 6.92 5.54 -4.54
N ALA A 38 7.24 5.99 -5.76
CA ALA A 38 6.45 5.68 -6.95
C ALA A 38 6.60 4.22 -7.38
N GLU A 39 7.78 3.62 -7.21
CA GLU A 39 8.01 2.20 -7.48
C GLU A 39 7.43 1.34 -6.36
N ASP A 40 7.63 1.74 -5.10
CA ASP A 40 7.05 1.03 -3.96
C ASP A 40 5.53 1.03 -3.96
N GLY A 41 4.89 2.12 -4.38
CA GLY A 41 3.45 2.19 -4.56
C GLY A 41 2.93 1.19 -5.59
N LYS A 42 3.71 0.92 -6.66
CA LYS A 42 3.38 -0.12 -7.66
C LYS A 42 3.58 -1.51 -7.07
N ILE A 43 4.68 -1.72 -6.33
CA ILE A 43 4.95 -2.99 -5.64
C ILE A 43 3.82 -3.29 -4.65
N PHE A 44 3.40 -2.30 -3.85
CA PHE A 44 2.30 -2.45 -2.90
C PHE A 44 1.01 -2.86 -3.60
N LYS A 45 0.67 -2.21 -4.71
CA LYS A 45 -0.50 -2.58 -5.51
C LYS A 45 -0.43 -4.05 -5.94
N THR A 46 0.69 -4.48 -6.51
CA THR A 46 0.92 -5.87 -6.92
C THR A 46 0.86 -6.84 -5.73
N GLU A 47 1.39 -6.47 -4.57
CA GLU A 47 1.31 -7.29 -3.35
C GLU A 47 -0.13 -7.45 -2.85
N VAL A 48 -0.93 -6.38 -2.87
CA VAL A 48 -2.36 -6.43 -2.53
C VAL A 48 -3.12 -7.32 -3.54
N GLU A 49 -2.89 -7.14 -4.84
CA GLU A 49 -3.50 -7.95 -5.90
C GLU A 49 -3.12 -9.44 -5.80
N ASN A 50 -1.89 -9.74 -5.36
CA ASN A 50 -1.40 -11.09 -5.12
C ASN A 50 -1.80 -11.69 -3.76
N ASN A 51 -2.68 -11.02 -2.99
CA ASN A 51 -3.12 -11.45 -1.66
C ASN A 51 -1.99 -11.57 -0.61
N VAL A 52 -0.87 -10.84 -0.77
CA VAL A 52 0.15 -10.71 0.28
C VAL A 52 -0.45 -10.02 1.52
N PHE A 53 -1.33 -9.06 1.28
CA PHE A 53 -2.15 -8.41 2.31
C PHE A 53 -3.59 -8.90 2.22
N SER A 54 -3.87 -10.06 2.83
CA SER A 54 -5.18 -10.73 2.77
C SER A 54 -6.35 -9.93 3.35
N ASN A 55 -6.07 -8.88 4.12
CA ASN A 55 -7.05 -7.97 4.72
C ASN A 55 -7.09 -6.59 4.04
N VAL A 56 -6.52 -6.46 2.84
CA VAL A 56 -6.53 -5.22 2.05
C VAL A 56 -7.03 -5.54 0.65
N ILE A 57 -7.88 -4.67 0.11
CA ILE A 57 -8.31 -4.73 -1.30
C ILE A 57 -8.06 -3.40 -1.99
N VAL A 58 -7.82 -3.45 -3.30
CA VAL A 58 -7.84 -2.24 -4.15
C VAL A 58 -9.29 -1.80 -4.34
N GLN A 59 -9.62 -0.57 -3.97
CA GLN A 59 -10.98 -0.02 -4.02
C GLN A 59 -11.19 0.90 -5.22
N ASN A 60 -10.16 1.60 -5.70
CA ASN A 60 -10.25 2.43 -6.89
C ASN A 60 -8.91 2.44 -7.63
N ASP A 61 -8.97 2.04 -8.90
CA ASP A 61 -7.82 1.93 -9.82
C ASP A 61 -8.02 2.80 -11.08
N ASN A 62 -8.77 3.91 -10.95
CA ASN A 62 -8.87 4.84 -12.06
C ASN A 62 -7.52 5.52 -12.30
N ALA A 63 -7.01 5.39 -13.54
CA ALA A 63 -5.67 5.82 -13.97
C ALA A 63 -5.33 7.31 -13.74
N ASN A 64 -6.33 8.15 -13.43
CA ASN A 64 -6.16 9.59 -13.23
C ASN A 64 -6.22 10.01 -11.75
N THR A 65 -6.31 9.07 -10.81
CA THR A 65 -6.37 9.35 -9.37
C THR A 65 -5.47 8.43 -8.57
N THR A 66 -4.97 8.89 -7.43
CA THR A 66 -4.21 8.08 -6.48
C THR A 66 -4.96 6.80 -6.15
N VAL A 67 -4.29 5.65 -6.25
CA VAL A 67 -4.88 4.34 -5.97
C VAL A 67 -5.36 4.32 -4.51
N LYS A 68 -6.61 3.94 -4.31
CA LYS A 68 -7.20 3.79 -2.98
C LYS A 68 -7.35 2.33 -2.62
N TYR A 69 -6.98 2.02 -1.39
CA TYR A 69 -7.09 0.70 -0.78
C TYR A 69 -8.17 0.74 0.30
N LYS A 70 -8.72 -0.42 0.64
CA LYS A 70 -9.68 -0.58 1.73
C LYS A 70 -9.28 -1.76 2.59
N LYS A 71 -9.30 -1.56 3.90
CA LYS A 71 -9.09 -2.65 4.84
C LYS A 71 -10.39 -3.46 4.99
N VAL A 72 -10.32 -4.77 4.84
CA VAL A 72 -11.48 -5.69 4.86
C VAL A 72 -11.49 -6.64 6.04
#